data_AF-A0A2S7TJM9-F1
#
_entry.id   AF-A0A2S7TJM9-F1
#
_cell.length_a   1.000
_cell.length_b   1.000
_cell.length_c   1.000
_cell.angle_alpha   90.00
_cell.angle_beta   90.00
_cell.angle_gamma   90.00
#
_symmetry.space_group_name_H-M   'P 1'
#
loop_
_entity.id
_entity.type
_entity.pdbx_description
1 polymer ?
#
loop_
_entity_poly.entity_id
_entity_poly.type
_entity_poly.pdbx_seq_one_letter_code
_entity_poly.pdbx_strand_id
1 'polypeptide(L)'
;MTKFLINNKKESIFFRLSVLVLFLLAILSIIPTFRAFSFFNYLWATSLICYVALIFFDDSSYFLHSDTYKFSIFFFIFYTIFIPILFGNNEIGNRFFELSQLPIYFIAFDYNNRKGRIDKNIKIIKSLIPVIVIISLITVLEYRDDPSISRALKSSKGIGTDKLLKGVGGYDFIYFLVFFCSILIFNKRLIKFKNKAITSVFYFFTLLLFTTNIFLSNFSTAFLLISLAIFLRFLGKKYPLLG
;
A
#
# COMPACT_ATOMS: atom_id res chain seq x y z
N MET A 1 1.64 16.02 24.50
CA MET A 1 2.99 15.43 24.32
C MET A 1 3.09 14.22 25.24
N THR A 2 2.59 13.08 24.79
CA THR A 2 2.46 11.85 25.60
C THR A 2 3.79 11.12 25.59
N LYS A 3 4.39 10.93 26.78
CA LYS A 3 5.60 10.10 26.95
C LYS A 3 5.32 8.70 26.40
N PHE A 4 5.97 8.35 25.29
CA PHE A 4 6.03 6.99 24.78
C PHE A 4 6.77 6.13 25.81
N LEU A 5 6.01 5.44 26.65
CA LEU A 5 6.55 4.34 27.44
C LEU A 5 6.91 3.23 26.46
N ILE A 6 8.20 3.12 26.14
CA ILE A 6 8.78 1.95 25.47
C ILE A 6 8.65 0.80 26.47
N ASN A 7 7.49 0.16 26.44
CA ASN A 7 7.23 -0.98 27.29
C ASN A 7 7.94 -2.17 26.65
N ASN A 8 9.07 -2.59 27.24
CA ASN A 8 9.82 -3.80 26.89
C ASN A 8 9.03 -5.09 27.25
N LYS A 9 7.71 -5.07 27.09
CA LYS A 9 6.87 -6.27 27.17
C LYS A 9 7.18 -7.14 25.96
N LYS A 10 7.52 -8.39 26.25
CA LYS A 10 7.60 -9.49 25.27
C LYS A 10 6.40 -9.40 24.32
N GLU A 11 6.68 -9.35 23.02
CA GLU A 11 5.62 -9.29 22.01
C GLU A 11 4.69 -10.49 22.17
N SER A 12 3.38 -10.25 22.22
CA SER A 12 2.39 -11.31 22.24
C SER A 12 2.44 -12.10 20.92
N ILE A 13 1.96 -13.33 20.96
CA ILE A 13 1.80 -14.15 19.75
C ILE A 13 0.81 -13.47 18.78
N PHE A 14 -0.27 -12.90 19.30
CA PHE A 14 -1.30 -12.20 18.52
C PHE A 14 -0.74 -10.99 17.77
N PHE A 15 0.13 -10.21 18.41
CA PHE A 15 0.84 -9.10 17.75
C PHE A 15 1.75 -9.57 16.61
N ARG A 16 2.51 -10.65 16.83
CA ARG A 16 3.40 -11.17 15.77
C ARG A 16 2.61 -11.67 14.58
N LEU A 17 1.51 -12.38 14.85
CA LEU A 17 0.57 -12.81 13.82
C LEU A 17 -0.09 -11.61 13.11
N SER A 18 -0.47 -10.55 13.83
CA SER A 18 -1.09 -9.37 13.21
C SER A 18 -0.11 -8.65 12.27
N VAL A 19 1.17 -8.56 12.63
CA VAL A 19 2.23 -8.02 11.75
C VAL A 19 2.42 -8.91 10.51
N LEU A 20 2.37 -10.23 10.66
CA LEU A 20 2.46 -11.17 9.54
C LEU A 20 1.26 -11.03 8.59
N VAL A 21 0.04 -10.98 9.12
CA VAL A 21 -1.18 -10.78 8.33
C VAL A 21 -1.17 -9.42 7.64
N LEU A 22 -0.69 -8.36 8.31
CA LEU A 22 -0.54 -7.04 7.69
C LEU A 22 0.46 -7.05 6.52
N PHE A 23 1.59 -7.78 6.67
CA PHE A 23 2.53 -7.98 5.58
C PHE A 23 1.90 -8.73 4.41
N LEU A 24 1.13 -9.79 4.69
CA LEU A 24 0.40 -10.56 3.68
C LEU A 24 -0.64 -9.69 2.96
N LEU A 25 -1.42 -8.88 3.68
CA LEU A 25 -2.35 -7.90 3.10
C LEU A 25 -1.62 -6.92 2.16
N ALA A 26 -0.43 -6.45 2.55
CA ALA A 26 0.37 -5.55 1.73
C ALA A 26 0.90 -6.21 0.46
N ILE A 27 1.32 -7.48 0.55
CA ILE A 27 1.66 -8.30 -0.62
C ILE A 27 0.45 -8.46 -1.55
N LEU A 28 -0.70 -8.88 -1.01
CA LEU A 28 -1.92 -9.08 -1.79
C LEU A 28 -2.38 -7.82 -2.52
N SER A 29 -2.19 -6.65 -1.89
CA SER A 29 -2.63 -5.38 -2.45
C SER A 29 -1.72 -4.88 -3.59
N ILE A 30 -0.43 -5.26 -3.57
CA ILE A 30 0.60 -4.77 -4.50
C ILE A 30 0.85 -5.75 -5.66
N ILE A 31 0.89 -7.06 -5.41
CA ILE A 31 1.22 -8.06 -6.44
C ILE A 31 0.03 -8.27 -7.39
N PRO A 32 0.15 -7.92 -8.69
CA PRO A 32 -0.96 -8.00 -9.63
C PRO A 32 -1.48 -9.42 -9.86
N THR A 33 -0.60 -10.43 -9.78
CA THR A 33 -0.94 -11.85 -9.96
C THR A 33 -2.06 -12.31 -9.03
N PHE A 34 -2.09 -11.84 -7.78
CA PHE A 34 -3.14 -12.25 -6.85
C PHE A 34 -4.52 -11.71 -7.24
N ARG A 35 -4.57 -10.53 -7.88
CA ARG A 35 -5.81 -9.92 -8.36
C ARG A 35 -6.41 -10.65 -9.56
N ALA A 36 -5.63 -11.48 -10.25
CA ALA A 36 -6.14 -12.31 -11.34
C ALA A 36 -7.03 -13.45 -10.85
N PHE A 37 -6.93 -13.86 -9.57
CA PHE A 37 -7.72 -14.94 -9.03
C PHE A 37 -9.14 -14.50 -8.71
N SER A 38 -10.13 -15.32 -9.07
CA SER A 38 -11.55 -15.08 -8.79
C SER A 38 -11.86 -14.98 -7.29
N PHE A 39 -11.04 -15.59 -6.44
CA PHE A 39 -11.19 -15.57 -4.98
C PHE A 39 -10.43 -14.44 -4.27
N PHE A 40 -9.77 -13.54 -5.00
CA PHE A 40 -8.96 -12.44 -4.43
C PHE A 40 -9.70 -11.64 -3.36
N ASN A 41 -10.93 -11.19 -3.66
CA ASN A 41 -11.73 -10.38 -2.72
C ASN A 41 -12.06 -11.15 -1.43
N TYR A 42 -12.35 -12.45 -1.53
CA TYR A 42 -12.60 -13.29 -0.35
C TYR A 42 -11.33 -13.51 0.48
N LEU A 43 -10.19 -13.75 -0.17
CA LEU A 43 -8.90 -13.89 0.50
C LEU A 43 -8.51 -12.60 1.23
N TRP A 44 -8.68 -11.45 0.57
CA TRP A 44 -8.39 -10.15 1.14
C TRP A 44 -9.35 -9.80 2.29
N ALA A 45 -10.66 -10.06 2.14
CA ALA A 45 -11.66 -9.91 3.22
C ALA A 45 -11.32 -10.76 4.45
N THR A 46 -10.99 -12.04 4.23
CA THR A 46 -10.67 -12.98 5.31
C THR A 46 -9.40 -12.55 6.04
N SER A 47 -8.39 -12.08 5.30
CA SER A 47 -7.15 -11.56 5.87
C SER A 47 -7.37 -10.30 6.70
N LEU A 48 -8.28 -9.42 6.27
CA LEU A 48 -8.70 -8.23 7.02
C LEU A 48 -9.41 -8.60 8.31
N ILE A 49 -10.40 -9.50 8.26
CA ILE A 49 -11.12 -9.97 9.45
C ILE A 49 -10.13 -10.60 10.44
N CYS A 50 -9.22 -11.44 9.94
CA CYS A 50 -8.16 -12.04 10.74
C CYS A 50 -7.27 -10.96 11.38
N TYR A 51 -6.88 -9.93 10.64
CA TYR A 51 -6.09 -8.82 11.17
C TYR A 51 -6.79 -8.08 12.32
N VAL A 52 -8.06 -7.72 12.13
CA VAL A 52 -8.87 -7.03 13.15
C VAL A 52 -9.05 -7.92 14.38
N ALA A 53 -9.33 -9.21 14.19
CA ALA A 53 -9.46 -10.17 15.29
C ALA A 53 -8.15 -10.29 16.09
N LEU A 54 -7.01 -10.38 15.41
CA LEU A 54 -5.70 -10.46 16.07
C LEU A 54 -5.37 -9.21 16.87
N ILE A 55 -5.71 -8.01 16.38
CA ILE A 55 -5.58 -6.78 17.18
C ILE A 55 -6.50 -6.84 18.40
N PHE A 56 -7.74 -7.28 18.23
CA PHE A 56 -8.70 -7.38 19.33
C PHE A 56 -8.23 -8.36 20.43
N PHE A 57 -7.64 -9.50 20.05
CA PHE A 57 -7.07 -10.45 21.01
C PHE A 57 -5.75 -9.99 21.63
N ASP A 58 -4.97 -9.15 20.94
CA ASP A 58 -3.75 -8.53 21.51
C ASP A 58 -4.09 -7.40 22.50
N ASP A 59 -5.06 -6.56 22.15
CA ASP A 59 -5.49 -5.41 22.94
C ASP A 59 -6.94 -5.00 22.61
N SER A 60 -7.90 -5.63 23.26
CA SER A 60 -9.33 -5.32 23.10
C SER A 60 -9.67 -3.87 23.45
N SER A 61 -8.89 -3.26 24.37
CA SER A 61 -9.09 -1.87 24.77
C SER A 61 -8.89 -0.88 23.62
N TYR A 62 -8.09 -1.24 22.62
CA TYR A 62 -7.87 -0.42 21.43
C TYR A 62 -9.15 -0.16 20.63
N PHE A 63 -10.04 -1.15 20.56
CA PHE A 63 -11.33 -1.01 19.88
C PHE A 63 -12.45 -0.58 20.83
N LEU A 64 -12.44 -1.04 22.08
CA LEU A 64 -13.49 -0.71 23.06
C LEU A 64 -13.44 0.75 23.52
N HIS A 65 -12.26 1.35 23.61
CA HIS A 65 -12.08 2.79 23.87
C HIS A 65 -11.83 3.51 22.53
N SER A 66 -12.82 3.40 21.65
CA SER A 66 -12.75 3.98 20.31
C SER A 66 -12.86 5.51 20.37
N ASP A 67 -11.85 6.19 19.86
CA ASP A 67 -11.94 7.60 19.50
C ASP A 67 -12.92 7.78 18.31
N THR A 68 -13.53 8.96 18.18
CA THR A 68 -14.54 9.28 17.16
C THR A 68 -14.09 8.92 15.74
N TYR A 69 -12.80 9.06 15.44
CA TYR A 69 -12.24 8.76 14.12
C TYR A 69 -12.26 7.26 13.77
N LYS A 70 -12.04 6.35 14.74
CA LYS A 70 -12.06 4.90 14.47
C LYS A 70 -13.48 4.46 14.15
N PHE A 71 -14.46 4.98 14.89
CA PHE A 71 -15.86 4.77 14.59
C PHE A 71 -16.22 5.26 13.19
N SER A 72 -15.79 6.48 12.80
CA SER A 72 -16.01 6.99 11.45
C SER A 72 -15.38 6.12 10.36
N ILE A 73 -14.21 5.53 10.60
CA ILE A 73 -13.59 4.58 9.66
C ILE A 73 -14.46 3.33 9.51
N PHE A 74 -14.86 2.70 10.62
CA PHE A 74 -15.69 1.49 10.57
C PHE A 74 -17.05 1.77 9.91
N PHE A 75 -17.66 2.91 10.24
CA PHE A 75 -18.91 3.35 9.62
C PHE A 75 -18.73 3.60 8.13
N PHE A 76 -17.65 4.28 7.71
CA PHE A 76 -17.34 4.51 6.29
C PHE A 76 -17.19 3.18 5.54
N ILE A 77 -16.39 2.25 6.07
CA ILE A 77 -16.18 0.92 5.48
C ILE A 77 -17.53 0.19 5.37
N PHE A 78 -18.30 0.12 6.46
CA PHE A 78 -19.60 -0.55 6.47
C PHE A 78 -20.57 0.08 5.47
N TYR A 79 -20.75 1.40 5.52
CA TYR A 79 -21.67 2.12 4.65
C TYR A 79 -21.30 1.98 3.17
N THR A 80 -20.03 2.20 2.82
CA THR A 80 -19.60 2.23 1.41
C THR A 80 -19.56 0.85 0.75
N ILE A 81 -19.48 -0.23 1.55
CA ILE A 81 -19.52 -1.60 1.02
C ILE A 81 -20.95 -2.14 1.06
N PHE A 82 -21.63 -2.07 2.20
CA PHE A 82 -22.93 -2.73 2.37
C PHE A 82 -24.06 -2.03 1.63
N ILE A 83 -24.11 -0.70 1.60
CA ILE A 83 -25.20 0.02 0.93
C ILE A 83 -25.23 -0.30 -0.56
N PRO A 84 -24.13 -0.18 -1.34
CA PRO A 84 -24.18 -0.53 -2.76
C PRO A 84 -24.60 -1.98 -3.02
N ILE A 85 -24.16 -2.93 -2.19
CA ILE A 85 -24.54 -4.35 -2.32
C ILE A 85 -26.04 -4.54 -2.07
N LEU A 86 -26.60 -3.91 -1.04
CA LEU A 86 -28.03 -3.99 -0.72
C LEU A 86 -28.91 -3.43 -1.85
N PHE A 87 -28.43 -2.41 -2.57
CA PHE A 87 -29.10 -1.83 -3.73
C PHE A 87 -28.74 -2.53 -5.07
N GLY A 88 -28.10 -3.70 -5.04
CA GLY A 88 -27.78 -4.49 -6.22
C GLY A 88 -26.58 -3.98 -7.06
N ASN A 89 -25.87 -2.95 -6.59
CA ASN A 89 -24.72 -2.35 -7.26
C ASN A 89 -23.40 -2.98 -6.82
N ASN A 90 -23.21 -4.26 -7.15
CA ASN A 90 -22.03 -5.05 -6.75
C ASN A 90 -20.69 -4.44 -7.24
N GLU A 91 -20.68 -3.82 -8.42
CA GLU A 91 -19.46 -3.18 -8.95
C GLU A 91 -19.00 -2.00 -8.08
N ILE A 92 -19.95 -1.19 -7.60
CA ILE A 92 -19.67 -0.05 -6.75
C ILE A 92 -19.18 -0.53 -5.37
N GLY A 93 -19.86 -1.55 -4.82
CA GLY A 93 -19.44 -2.18 -3.56
C GLY A 93 -18.01 -2.74 -3.63
N ASN A 94 -17.65 -3.41 -4.72
CA ASN A 94 -16.29 -3.92 -4.93
C ASN A 94 -15.24 -2.80 -5.04
N ARG A 95 -15.55 -1.68 -5.70
CA ARG A 95 -14.64 -0.53 -5.78
C ARG A 95 -14.39 0.09 -4.40
N PHE A 96 -15.43 0.26 -3.59
CA PHE A 96 -15.28 0.79 -2.23
C PHE A 96 -14.59 -0.20 -1.28
N PHE A 97 -14.81 -1.50 -1.49
CA PHE A 97 -14.10 -2.55 -0.79
C PHE A 97 -12.58 -2.46 -1.03
N GLU A 98 -12.15 -2.27 -2.28
CA GLU A 98 -10.72 -2.05 -2.58
C GLU A 98 -10.19 -0.75 -1.94
N LEU A 99 -10.96 0.34 -1.98
CA LEU A 99 -10.58 1.61 -1.35
C LEU A 99 -10.47 1.52 0.18
N SER A 100 -11.17 0.57 0.81
CA SER A 100 -11.11 0.34 2.26
C SER A 100 -9.71 -0.09 2.74
N GLN A 101 -8.82 -0.50 1.83
CA GLN A 101 -7.39 -0.72 2.09
C GLN A 101 -6.74 0.48 2.82
N LEU A 102 -7.03 1.71 2.38
CA LEU A 102 -6.43 2.92 2.93
C LEU A 102 -6.74 3.12 4.43
N PRO A 103 -8.01 3.15 4.86
CA PRO A 103 -8.33 3.28 6.28
C PRO A 103 -7.80 2.12 7.14
N ILE A 104 -7.67 0.90 6.59
CA ILE A 104 -7.12 -0.25 7.34
C ILE A 104 -5.62 -0.08 7.57
N TYR A 105 -4.85 0.31 6.56
CA TYR A 105 -3.43 0.62 6.75
C TYR A 105 -3.23 1.79 7.71
N PHE A 106 -4.18 2.73 7.76
CA PHE A 106 -4.18 3.78 8.76
C PHE A 106 -4.43 3.24 10.18
N ILE A 107 -5.42 2.35 10.38
CA ILE A 107 -5.63 1.66 11.67
C ILE A 107 -4.36 0.91 12.10
N ALA A 108 -3.72 0.21 11.15
CA ALA A 108 -2.48 -0.51 11.41
C ALA A 108 -1.34 0.42 11.83
N PHE A 109 -1.23 1.58 11.16
CA PHE A 109 -0.28 2.62 11.51
C PHE A 109 -0.51 3.15 12.92
N ASP A 110 -1.74 3.57 13.23
CA ASP A 110 -2.12 4.12 14.52
C ASP A 110 -1.93 3.11 15.66
N TYR A 111 -2.36 1.85 15.47
CA TYR A 111 -2.18 0.78 16.45
C TYR A 111 -0.70 0.58 16.82
N ASN A 112 0.14 0.38 15.80
CA ASN A 112 1.57 0.16 16.01
C ASN A 112 2.26 1.40 16.57
N ASN A 113 1.82 2.61 16.19
CA ASN A 113 2.32 3.84 16.76
C ASN A 113 1.98 3.93 18.26
N ARG A 114 0.73 3.74 18.68
CA ARG A 114 0.34 3.77 20.10
C ARG A 114 1.08 2.75 20.95
N LYS A 115 1.48 1.62 20.38
CA LYS A 115 2.30 0.60 21.05
C LYS A 115 3.81 0.89 21.04
N GLY A 116 4.26 1.98 20.42
CA GLY A 116 5.68 2.30 20.27
C GLY A 116 6.44 1.36 19.31
N ARG A 117 5.73 0.69 18.39
CA ARG A 117 6.24 -0.35 17.48
C ARG A 117 6.19 0.10 16.02
N ILE A 118 6.42 1.38 15.76
CA ILE A 118 6.42 1.96 14.41
C ILE A 118 7.49 1.33 13.49
N ASP A 119 8.54 0.78 14.08
CA ASP A 119 9.61 0.07 13.37
C ASP A 119 9.06 -1.13 12.57
N LYS A 120 7.97 -1.77 13.01
CA LYS A 120 7.33 -2.88 12.30
C LYS A 120 6.71 -2.43 10.99
N ASN A 121 6.06 -1.27 10.97
CA ASN A 121 5.51 -0.68 9.74
C ASN A 121 6.63 -0.35 8.75
N ILE A 122 7.72 0.25 9.26
CA ILE A 122 8.88 0.57 8.42
C ILE A 122 9.53 -0.70 7.86
N LYS A 123 9.62 -1.77 8.66
CA LYS A 123 10.13 -3.09 8.20
C LYS A 123 9.27 -3.67 7.08
N ILE A 124 7.94 -3.63 7.22
CA ILE A 124 6.99 -4.06 6.16
C ILE A 124 7.20 -3.24 4.89
N ILE A 125 7.23 -1.91 4.99
CA ILE A 125 7.43 -1.04 3.82
C ILE A 125 8.77 -1.38 3.13
N LYS A 126 9.84 -1.57 3.90
CA LYS A 126 11.16 -1.93 3.36
C LYS A 126 11.19 -3.30 2.70
N SER A 127 10.50 -4.30 3.26
CA SER A 127 10.45 -5.64 2.67
C SER A 127 9.62 -5.69 1.38
N LEU A 128 8.74 -4.72 1.16
CA LEU A 128 8.00 -4.58 -0.10
C LEU A 128 8.82 -3.97 -1.23
N ILE A 129 9.88 -3.20 -0.94
CA ILE A 129 10.68 -2.51 -1.98
C ILE A 129 11.18 -3.47 -3.08
N PRO A 130 11.80 -4.63 -2.76
CA PRO A 130 12.24 -5.58 -3.78
C PRO A 130 11.09 -6.09 -4.65
N VAL A 131 9.93 -6.36 -4.04
CA VAL A 131 8.73 -6.83 -4.75
C VAL A 131 8.23 -5.77 -5.73
N ILE A 132 8.14 -4.52 -5.28
CA ILE A 132 7.71 -3.38 -6.12
C ILE A 132 8.69 -3.17 -7.28
N VAL A 133 9.99 -3.29 -7.04
CA VAL A 133 11.02 -3.18 -8.09
C VAL A 133 10.86 -4.29 -9.14
N ILE A 134 10.65 -5.55 -8.71
CA ILE A 134 10.43 -6.67 -9.63
C ILE A 134 9.19 -6.44 -10.49
N ILE A 135 8.05 -6.09 -9.89
CA ILE A 135 6.81 -5.79 -10.63
C ILE A 135 7.02 -4.63 -11.61
N SER A 136 7.73 -3.58 -11.18
CA SER A 136 8.03 -2.42 -12.02
C SER A 136 8.91 -2.76 -13.22
N LEU A 137 9.83 -3.72 -13.10
CA LEU A 137 10.64 -4.21 -14.22
C LEU A 137 9.76 -4.97 -15.23
N ILE A 138 8.94 -5.90 -14.75
CA ILE A 138 8.01 -6.67 -15.59
C ILE A 138 7.05 -5.71 -16.32
N THR A 139 6.53 -4.71 -15.61
CA THR A 139 5.55 -3.76 -16.14
C THR A 139 6.14 -2.86 -17.23
N VAL A 140 7.39 -2.40 -17.09
CA VAL A 140 8.05 -1.56 -18.13
C VAL A 140 8.24 -2.32 -19.43
N LEU A 141 8.64 -3.59 -19.36
CA LEU A 141 8.83 -4.40 -20.56
C LEU A 141 7.53 -4.50 -21.36
N GLU A 142 6.41 -4.64 -20.68
CA GLU A 142 5.09 -4.74 -21.30
C GLU A 142 4.55 -3.38 -21.78
N TYR A 143 4.73 -2.31 -21.01
CA TYR A 143 4.29 -0.96 -21.42
C TYR A 143 5.09 -0.39 -22.59
N ARG A 144 6.33 -0.85 -22.80
CA ARG A 144 7.11 -0.46 -23.98
C ARG A 144 6.42 -0.91 -25.26
N ASP A 145 5.82 -2.10 -25.24
CA ASP A 145 5.19 -2.70 -26.41
C ASP A 145 3.74 -2.21 -26.56
N ASP A 146 3.00 -2.03 -25.45
CA ASP A 146 1.67 -1.40 -25.46
C ASP A 146 1.37 -0.60 -24.15
N PRO A 147 1.47 0.73 -24.20
CA PRO A 147 1.12 1.64 -23.09
C PRO A 147 -0.33 1.51 -22.58
N SER A 148 -1.26 1.07 -23.42
CA SER A 148 -2.70 1.02 -23.10
C SER A 148 -3.08 -0.14 -22.19
N ILE A 149 -2.18 -1.13 -22.03
CA ILE A 149 -2.35 -2.29 -21.14
C ILE A 149 -2.75 -1.85 -19.72
N SER A 150 -2.16 -0.77 -19.22
CA SER A 150 -2.45 -0.21 -17.89
C SER A 150 -3.94 0.01 -17.63
N ARG A 151 -4.69 0.43 -18.67
CA ARG A 151 -6.14 0.67 -18.63
C ARG A 151 -6.94 -0.60 -18.88
N ALA A 152 -6.48 -1.44 -19.82
CA ALA A 152 -7.10 -2.71 -20.16
C ALA A 152 -7.12 -3.69 -18.98
N LEU A 153 -6.13 -3.62 -18.09
CA LEU A 153 -6.05 -4.48 -16.89
C LEU A 153 -7.14 -4.21 -15.85
N LYS A 154 -7.90 -3.11 -15.98
CA LYS A 154 -9.05 -2.82 -15.11
C LYS A 154 -10.31 -3.60 -15.51
N SER A 155 -10.42 -4.01 -16.76
CA SER A 155 -11.51 -4.88 -17.24
C SER A 155 -11.11 -6.34 -17.05
N SER A 156 -11.68 -6.98 -16.04
CA SER A 156 -11.37 -8.34 -15.55
C SER A 156 -11.82 -9.48 -16.49
N LYS A 157 -11.77 -9.30 -17.81
CA LYS A 157 -12.12 -10.35 -18.79
C LYS A 157 -11.09 -10.45 -19.91
N GLY A 158 -10.61 -11.67 -20.20
CA GLY A 158 -9.76 -11.99 -21.35
C GLY A 158 -8.28 -11.62 -21.17
N ILE A 159 -7.73 -10.86 -22.12
CA ILE A 159 -6.30 -10.51 -22.21
C ILE A 159 -5.76 -9.84 -20.92
N GLY A 160 -6.62 -9.12 -20.18
CA GLY A 160 -6.27 -8.50 -18.91
C GLY A 160 -5.85 -9.50 -17.83
N THR A 161 -6.54 -10.63 -17.71
CA THR A 161 -6.20 -11.67 -16.71
C THR A 161 -4.84 -12.32 -16.97
N ASP A 162 -4.50 -12.58 -18.24
CA ASP A 162 -3.21 -13.20 -18.59
C ASP A 162 -2.02 -12.29 -18.25
N LYS A 163 -2.17 -10.98 -18.50
CA LYS A 163 -1.15 -9.99 -18.17
C LYS A 163 -1.02 -9.79 -16.65
N LEU A 164 -2.13 -9.81 -15.91
CA LEU A 164 -2.08 -9.79 -14.44
C LEU A 164 -1.35 -11.03 -13.89
N LEU A 165 -1.60 -12.22 -14.44
CA LEU A 165 -0.91 -13.45 -14.04
C LEU A 165 0.60 -13.37 -14.27
N LYS A 166 1.04 -12.73 -15.35
CA LYS A 166 2.46 -12.43 -15.61
C LYS A 166 3.07 -11.40 -14.64
N GLY A 167 2.25 -10.76 -13.80
CA GLY A 167 2.69 -9.77 -12.82
C GLY A 167 2.76 -8.34 -13.39
N VAL A 168 2.07 -8.05 -14.49
CA VAL A 168 2.02 -6.70 -15.06
C VAL A 168 1.15 -5.80 -14.19
N GLY A 169 1.70 -4.67 -13.78
CA GLY A 169 0.98 -3.65 -13.03
C GLY A 169 -0.09 -2.97 -13.88
N GLY A 170 -1.31 -2.89 -13.36
CA GLY A 170 -2.41 -2.14 -13.96
C GLY A 170 -2.55 -0.73 -13.39
N TYR A 171 -3.70 -0.10 -13.65
CA TYR A 171 -4.09 1.21 -13.13
C TYR A 171 -3.74 1.40 -11.64
N ASP A 172 -4.17 0.50 -10.75
CA ASP A 172 -3.96 0.65 -9.31
C ASP A 172 -2.48 0.66 -8.91
N PHE A 173 -1.64 -0.11 -9.63
CA PHE A 173 -0.21 -0.16 -9.39
C PHE A 173 0.46 1.17 -9.75
N ILE A 174 0.02 1.85 -10.82
CA ILE A 174 0.57 3.15 -11.19
C ILE A 174 0.25 4.23 -10.16
N TYR A 175 -0.99 4.27 -9.65
CA TYR A 175 -1.33 5.21 -8.58
C TYR A 175 -0.59 4.88 -7.28
N PHE A 176 -0.42 3.59 -6.95
CA PHE A 176 0.46 3.18 -5.86
C PHE A 176 1.90 3.70 -6.06
N LEU A 177 2.47 3.55 -7.26
CA LEU A 177 3.81 4.07 -7.57
C LEU A 177 3.89 5.59 -7.41
N VAL A 178 2.88 6.36 -7.80
CA VAL A 178 2.86 7.83 -7.61
C VAL A 178 3.01 8.17 -6.12
N PHE A 179 2.22 7.54 -5.25
CA PHE A 179 2.32 7.75 -3.80
C PHE A 179 3.68 7.29 -3.26
N PHE A 180 4.13 6.10 -3.67
CA PHE A 180 5.38 5.52 -3.18
C PHE A 180 6.62 6.30 -3.62
N CYS A 181 6.67 6.73 -4.88
CA CYS A 181 7.69 7.66 -5.40
C CYS A 181 7.72 8.95 -4.62
N SER A 182 6.56 9.55 -4.37
CA SER A 182 6.47 10.80 -3.60
C SER A 182 7.09 10.61 -2.22
N ILE A 183 6.75 9.51 -1.53
CA ILE A 183 7.35 9.18 -0.23
C ILE A 183 8.88 9.01 -0.35
N LEU A 184 9.38 8.29 -1.36
CA LEU A 184 10.81 8.07 -1.56
C LEU A 184 11.57 9.38 -1.83
N ILE A 185 11.01 10.28 -2.64
CA ILE A 185 11.55 11.62 -2.94
C ILE A 185 11.81 12.40 -1.64
N PHE A 186 10.88 12.32 -0.69
CA PHE A 186 11.01 13.03 0.58
C PHE A 186 11.84 12.25 1.63
N ASN A 187 11.84 10.91 1.59
CA ASN A 187 12.43 10.06 2.60
C ASN A 187 13.43 9.02 2.05
N LYS A 188 14.67 9.47 1.79
CA LYS A 188 15.78 8.61 1.36
C LYS A 188 16.17 7.52 2.37
N ARG A 189 15.74 7.61 3.65
CA ARG A 189 16.13 6.63 4.69
C ARG A 189 15.42 5.28 4.54
N LEU A 190 14.38 5.21 3.70
CA LEU A 190 13.69 3.97 3.38
C LEU A 190 14.60 2.99 2.64
N ILE A 191 15.48 3.49 1.78
CA ILE A 191 16.49 2.70 1.08
C ILE A 191 17.85 3.05 1.71
N LYS A 192 18.40 2.14 2.51
CA LYS A 192 19.70 2.37 3.16
C LYS A 192 20.51 1.08 3.20
N PHE A 193 21.64 1.09 2.51
CA PHE A 193 22.68 0.06 2.60
C PHE A 193 23.84 0.56 3.48
N LYS A 194 24.73 -0.36 3.88
CA LYS A 194 25.96 0.00 4.60
C LYS A 194 26.83 0.96 3.77
N ASN A 195 26.94 0.70 2.47
CA ASN A 195 27.68 1.54 1.53
C ASN A 195 26.80 2.69 1.00
N LYS A 196 27.24 3.93 1.22
CA LYS A 196 26.53 5.15 0.79
C LYS A 196 26.45 5.27 -0.75
N ALA A 197 27.49 4.87 -1.48
CA ALA A 197 27.49 4.92 -2.93
C ALA A 197 26.45 3.95 -3.52
N ILE A 198 26.44 2.69 -3.05
CA ILE A 198 25.43 1.69 -3.42
C ILE A 198 24.02 2.19 -3.11
N THR A 199 23.85 2.83 -1.94
CA THR A 199 22.55 3.41 -1.56
C THR A 199 22.09 4.49 -2.55
N SER A 200 22.96 5.43 -2.91
CA SER A 200 22.63 6.49 -3.86
C SER A 200 22.31 5.94 -5.25
N VAL A 201 23.09 4.97 -5.73
CA VAL A 201 22.91 4.32 -7.03
C VAL A 201 21.58 3.57 -7.07
N PHE A 202 21.33 2.69 -6.09
CA PHE A 202 20.08 1.92 -6.02
C PHE A 202 18.86 2.84 -5.90
N TYR A 203 18.95 3.88 -5.07
CA TYR A 203 17.88 4.88 -4.93
C TYR A 203 17.58 5.59 -6.25
N PHE A 204 18.62 6.02 -6.98
CA PHE A 204 18.47 6.69 -8.27
C PHE A 204 17.81 5.77 -9.30
N PHE A 205 18.30 4.53 -9.46
CA PHE A 205 17.71 3.57 -10.39
C PHE A 205 16.28 3.19 -10.03
N THR A 206 15.97 3.04 -8.74
CA THR A 206 14.60 2.76 -8.28
C THR A 206 13.66 3.90 -8.65
N LEU A 207 14.04 5.15 -8.38
CA LEU A 207 13.23 6.30 -8.77
C LEU A 207 13.05 6.40 -10.27
N LEU A 208 14.13 6.23 -11.04
CA LEU A 208 14.10 6.27 -12.50
C LEU A 208 13.16 5.20 -13.07
N LEU A 209 13.22 3.98 -12.54
CA LEU A 209 12.35 2.87 -12.93
C LEU A 209 10.88 3.21 -12.68
N PHE A 210 10.55 3.72 -11.49
CA PHE A 210 9.17 4.03 -11.15
C PHE A 210 8.63 5.24 -11.94
N THR A 211 9.43 6.29 -12.14
CA THR A 211 9.04 7.43 -12.99
C THR A 211 8.84 7.00 -14.44
N THR A 212 9.65 6.06 -14.93
CA THR A 212 9.51 5.50 -16.28
C THR A 212 8.20 4.72 -16.42
N ASN A 213 7.85 3.89 -15.43
CA ASN A 213 6.54 3.21 -15.41
C ASN A 213 5.37 4.21 -15.51
N ILE A 214 5.41 5.27 -14.69
CA ILE A 214 4.37 6.31 -14.68
C ILE A 214 4.30 7.02 -16.03
N PHE A 215 5.43 7.38 -16.62
CA PHE A 215 5.48 8.02 -17.92
C PHE A 215 4.91 7.13 -19.03
N LEU A 216 5.38 5.87 -19.11
CA LEU A 216 4.93 4.92 -20.12
C LEU A 216 3.45 4.52 -19.97
N SER A 217 2.88 4.61 -18.76
CA SER A 217 1.46 4.30 -18.53
C SER A 217 0.49 5.26 -19.23
N ASN A 218 0.96 6.40 -19.72
CA ASN A 218 0.17 7.44 -20.37
C ASN A 218 -1.01 7.96 -19.50
N PHE A 219 -0.77 8.11 -18.19
CA PHE A 219 -1.69 8.76 -17.25
C PHE A 219 -1.21 10.17 -16.91
N SER A 220 -1.78 11.18 -17.56
CA SER A 220 -1.42 12.60 -17.38
C SER A 220 -1.51 13.06 -15.92
N THR A 221 -2.53 12.62 -15.19
CA THR A 221 -2.71 12.93 -13.76
C THR A 221 -1.61 12.34 -12.89
N ALA A 222 -1.20 11.10 -13.17
CA ALA A 222 -0.13 10.42 -12.42
C ALA A 222 1.21 11.14 -12.65
N PHE A 223 1.48 11.53 -13.90
CA PHE A 223 2.66 12.31 -14.26
C PHE A 223 2.67 13.69 -13.58
N LEU A 224 1.55 14.42 -13.61
CA LEU A 224 1.45 15.73 -12.97
C LEU A 224 1.73 15.65 -11.46
N LEU A 225 1.16 14.64 -10.77
CA LEU A 225 1.36 14.46 -9.34
C LEU A 225 2.82 14.18 -8.97
N ILE A 226 3.52 13.34 -9.75
CA ILE A 226 4.94 13.07 -9.48
C ILE A 226 5.83 14.27 -9.84
N SER A 227 5.52 14.99 -10.91
CA SER A 227 6.21 16.24 -11.26
C SER A 227 6.05 17.29 -10.17
N LEU A 228 4.85 17.42 -9.60
CA LEU A 228 4.59 18.30 -8.47
C LEU A 228 5.40 17.88 -7.23
N ALA A 229 5.47 16.58 -6.91
CA ALA A 229 6.26 16.09 -5.79
C ALA A 229 7.77 16.39 -5.96
N ILE A 230 8.30 16.23 -7.17
CA ILE A 230 9.68 16.58 -7.52
C ILE A 230 9.89 18.10 -7.38
N PHE A 231 8.99 18.91 -7.94
CA PHE A 231 9.04 20.37 -7.87
C PHE A 231 9.00 20.88 -6.42
N LEU A 232 8.07 20.37 -5.60
CA LEU A 232 7.97 20.69 -4.19
C LEU A 232 9.21 20.29 -3.40
N ARG A 233 9.89 19.19 -3.79
CA ARG A 233 11.17 18.81 -3.18
C ARG A 233 12.30 19.80 -3.50
N PHE A 234 12.30 20.38 -4.70
CA PHE A 234 13.26 21.42 -5.07
C PHE A 234 12.96 22.76 -4.38
N LEU A 235 11.68 23.14 -4.25
CA LEU A 235 11.28 24.36 -3.55
C LEU A 235 11.38 24.27 -2.02
N GLY A 236 11.14 23.08 -1.47
CA GLY A 236 11.08 22.86 -0.03
C GLY A 236 12.47 22.91 0.61
N LYS A 237 12.68 23.89 1.51
CA LYS A 237 13.68 23.75 2.59
C LYS A 237 13.48 22.38 3.25
N LYS A 238 14.57 21.68 3.54
CA LYS A 238 14.61 20.34 4.19
C LYS A 238 13.55 20.23 5.31
N TYR A 239 12.36 19.71 4.99
CA TYR A 239 11.40 19.29 6.00
C TYR A 239 11.77 17.88 6.44
N PRO A 240 12.20 17.66 7.69
CA PRO A 240 12.39 16.32 8.21
C PRO A 240 11.01 15.72 8.49
N LEU A 241 10.39 15.11 7.49
CA LEU A 241 9.27 14.21 7.71
C LEU A 241 9.84 12.89 8.25
N LEU A 242 9.58 12.64 9.54
CA LEU A 242 9.92 11.45 10.34
C LEU A 242 11.37 11.44 10.87
N GLY A 243 11.56 12.17 11.97
CA GLY A 243 12.54 11.87 13.01
C GLY A 243 11.96 10.88 14.00
#